data_AF-A0A3M6AIJ8-F1
#
_entry.id   AF-A0A3M6AIJ8-F1
#
_cell.length_a   1.000
_cell.length_b   1.000
_cell.length_c   1.000
_cell.angle_alpha   90.00
_cell.angle_beta   90.00
_cell.angle_gamma   90.00
#
_symmetry.space_group_name_H-M   'P 1'
#
loop_
_entity.id
_entity.type
_entity.pdbx_description
1 polymer ?
#
loop_
_entity_poly.entity_id
_entity_poly.type
_entity_poly.pdbx_seq_one_letter_code
_entity_poly.pdbx_strand_id
1 'polypeptide(L)'
;METCRMLVELHNSEVPQTREALEALPGVGRKTANVVLNTAFRQVAMAVDTHIFRVSNRTGIAPGKNVVEVEKQLMKFVPKNYLLDAHHWLILHGRYVCQARKPRCGSCRIEDLCDYKEKTSDD
;
A
#
# COMPACT_ATOMS: atom_id res chain seq x y z
N MET A 1 9.99 5.17 25.71
CA MET A 1 8.78 5.13 26.57
C MET A 1 7.81 6.28 26.29
N GLU A 2 8.22 7.33 25.57
CA GLU A 2 7.39 8.53 25.38
C GLU A 2 6.04 8.27 24.70
N THR A 3 5.99 7.40 23.70
CA THR A 3 4.73 6.99 23.05
C THR A 3 3.74 6.39 24.06
N CYS A 4 4.18 5.46 24.91
CA CYS A 4 3.30 4.84 25.91
C CYS A 4 2.79 5.88 26.92
N ARG A 5 3.64 6.82 27.33
CA ARG A 5 3.27 7.91 28.24
C ARG A 5 2.16 8.78 27.63
N MET A 6 2.31 9.20 26.37
CA MET A 6 1.29 9.97 25.65
C MET A 6 -0.02 9.21 25.47
N LEU A 7 0.04 7.89 25.23
CA LEU A 7 -1.18 7.07 25.15
C LEU A 7 -1.94 7.07 26.48
N VAL A 8 -1.25 6.91 27.60
CA VAL A 8 -1.86 6.93 28.94
C VAL A 8 -2.45 8.30 29.26
N GLU A 9 -1.69 9.38 29.04
CA GLU A 9 -2.07 10.74 29.45
C GLU A 9 -3.11 11.40 28.53
N LEU A 10 -3.02 11.17 27.22
CA LEU A 10 -3.80 11.92 26.21
C LEU A 10 -4.84 11.07 25.48
N HIS A 11 -4.74 9.75 25.56
CA HIS A 11 -5.58 8.83 24.78
C HIS A 11 -6.18 7.70 25.62
N ASN A 12 -6.25 7.86 26.95
CA ASN A 12 -6.85 6.88 27.88
C ASN A 12 -6.29 5.45 27.72
N SER A 13 -5.00 5.33 27.41
CA SER A 13 -4.32 4.07 27.11
C SER A 13 -4.83 3.35 25.84
N GLU A 14 -5.58 4.03 24.98
CA GLU A 14 -6.03 3.52 23.68
C GLU A 14 -5.19 4.08 22.53
N VAL A 15 -4.99 3.28 21.49
CA VAL A 15 -4.33 3.74 20.26
C VAL A 15 -5.33 4.60 19.46
N PRO A 16 -5.02 5.87 19.15
CA PRO A 16 -5.97 6.74 18.48
C PRO A 16 -6.24 6.32 17.04
N GLN A 17 -7.48 6.52 16.59
CA GLN A 17 -7.97 6.10 15.27
C GLN A 17 -7.98 7.21 14.22
N THR A 18 -7.21 8.28 14.45
CA THR A 18 -7.07 9.41 13.52
C THR A 18 -5.62 9.58 13.14
N ARG A 19 -5.36 9.90 11.88
CA ARG A 19 -4.00 10.03 11.34
C ARG A 19 -3.21 11.14 12.06
N GLU A 20 -3.85 12.26 12.34
CA GLU A 20 -3.22 13.42 12.99
C GLU A 20 -2.74 13.08 14.39
N ALA A 21 -3.55 12.37 15.18
CA ALA A 21 -3.17 11.92 16.52
C ALA A 21 -2.08 10.84 16.49
N LEU A 22 -2.12 9.93 15.52
CA LEU A 22 -1.05 8.95 15.33
C LEU A 22 0.27 9.62 14.93
N GLU A 23 0.26 10.57 13.99
CA GLU A 23 1.45 11.32 13.56
C GLU A 23 2.03 12.20 14.67
N ALA A 24 1.24 12.57 15.69
CA ALA A 24 1.73 13.28 16.87
C ALA A 24 2.54 12.39 17.82
N LEU A 25 2.47 11.06 17.70
CA LEU A 25 3.24 10.14 18.53
C LEU A 25 4.71 10.10 18.09
N PRO A 26 5.68 10.11 19.02
CA PRO A 26 7.10 10.05 18.71
C PRO A 26 7.43 8.81 17.87
N GLY A 27 8.11 9.01 16.74
CA GLY A 27 8.52 7.94 15.82
C GLY A 27 7.44 7.46 14.86
N VAL A 28 6.22 8.02 14.90
CA VAL A 28 5.13 7.68 13.99
C VAL A 28 5.04 8.74 12.89
N GLY A 29 5.59 8.45 11.72
CA GLY A 29 5.36 9.25 10.52
C GLY A 29 4.09 8.86 9.77
N ARG A 30 3.72 9.64 8.75
CA ARG A 30 2.53 9.41 7.90
C ARG A 30 2.35 7.96 7.42
N LYS A 31 3.45 7.33 6.99
CA LYS A 31 3.43 5.92 6.55
C LYS A 31 2.98 4.99 7.69
N THR A 32 3.59 5.13 8.86
CA THR A 32 3.29 4.30 10.03
C THR A 32 1.85 4.51 10.48
N ALA A 33 1.38 5.76 10.54
CA ALA A 33 0.00 6.09 10.86
C ALA A 33 -0.98 5.39 9.90
N ASN A 34 -0.75 5.49 8.59
CA ASN A 34 -1.62 4.84 7.59
C ASN A 34 -1.64 3.31 7.72
N VAL A 35 -0.51 2.67 8.06
CA VAL A 35 -0.46 1.22 8.31
C VAL A 35 -1.30 0.85 9.54
N VAL A 36 -1.17 1.60 10.64
CA VAL A 36 -1.97 1.33 11.86
C VAL A 36 -3.47 1.49 11.57
N LEU A 37 -3.88 2.57 10.91
CA LEU A 37 -5.28 2.80 10.53
C LEU A 37 -5.82 1.71 9.62
N ASN A 38 -5.04 1.27 8.63
CA ASN A 38 -5.44 0.21 7.71
C ASN A 38 -5.52 -1.16 8.39
N THR A 39 -4.47 -1.58 9.09
CA THR A 39 -4.36 -2.94 9.59
C THR A 39 -5.09 -3.15 10.91
N ALA A 40 -4.96 -2.23 11.86
CA ALA A 40 -5.58 -2.39 13.18
C ALA A 40 -7.03 -1.91 13.19
N PHE A 41 -7.34 -0.81 12.49
CA PHE A 41 -8.66 -0.18 12.52
C PHE A 41 -9.50 -0.39 11.25
N ARG A 42 -8.98 -1.17 10.29
CA ARG A 42 -9.64 -1.48 9.02
C ARG A 42 -10.12 -0.24 8.25
N GLN A 43 -9.40 0.87 8.39
CA GLN A 43 -9.69 2.10 7.65
C GLN A 43 -9.05 2.04 6.26
N VAL A 44 -9.76 2.53 5.25
CA VAL A 44 -9.23 2.57 3.89
C VAL A 44 -8.11 3.61 3.80
N ALA A 45 -6.88 3.12 3.73
CA ALA A 45 -5.69 3.91 3.42
C ALA A 45 -4.86 3.19 2.35
N MET A 46 -4.79 3.75 1.15
CA MET A 46 -4.02 3.20 0.04
C MET A 46 -2.58 3.70 0.08
N ALA A 47 -1.78 3.17 1.00
CA ALA A 47 -0.36 3.52 1.08
C ALA A 47 0.39 2.95 -0.14
N VAL A 48 0.96 3.81 -0.99
CA VAL A 48 1.72 3.38 -2.16
C VAL A 48 3.22 3.38 -1.82
N ASP A 49 3.84 2.20 -1.88
CA ASP A 49 5.28 2.02 -1.74
C ASP A 49 5.95 1.73 -3.09
N THR A 50 7.24 1.36 -3.08
CA THR A 50 7.98 1.06 -4.32
C THR A 50 7.49 -0.20 -5.03
N HIS A 51 6.86 -1.15 -4.33
CA HIS A 51 6.26 -2.33 -4.94
C HIS A 51 4.95 -1.96 -5.63
N ILE A 52 4.05 -1.30 -4.91
CA ILE A 52 2.74 -0.89 -5.43
C ILE A 52 2.92 0.09 -6.59
N PHE A 53 3.79 1.10 -6.45
CA PHE A 53 4.09 2.05 -7.52
C PHE A 53 4.53 1.35 -8.82
N ARG A 54 5.42 0.35 -8.70
CA ARG A 54 5.89 -0.42 -9.86
C ARG A 54 4.79 -1.30 -10.44
N VAL A 55 4.05 -2.02 -9.62
CA VAL A 55 2.95 -2.89 -10.06
C VAL A 55 1.89 -2.05 -10.77
N SER A 56 1.49 -0.93 -10.19
CA SER A 56 0.46 -0.05 -10.75
C SER A 56 0.83 0.49 -12.12
N ASN A 57 2.10 0.89 -12.31
CA ASN A 57 2.59 1.39 -13.59
C ASN A 57 2.82 0.29 -14.62
N ARG A 58 3.35 -0.88 -14.23
CA ARG A 58 3.59 -1.99 -15.18
C ARG A 58 2.30 -2.63 -15.67
N THR A 59 1.34 -2.86 -14.76
CA THR A 59 0.08 -3.54 -15.09
C THR A 59 -0.92 -2.63 -15.80
N GLY A 60 -0.77 -1.30 -15.72
CA GLY A 60 -1.71 -0.34 -16.27
C GLY A 60 -2.94 -0.07 -15.38
N ILE A 61 -3.06 -0.73 -14.22
CA ILE A 61 -4.22 -0.57 -13.33
C ILE A 61 -4.39 0.85 -12.76
N ALA A 62 -3.28 1.54 -12.49
CA ALA A 62 -3.27 2.89 -11.93
C ALA A 62 -1.94 3.62 -12.22
N PRO A 63 -1.63 3.91 -13.50
CA PRO A 63 -0.36 4.53 -13.89
C PRO A 63 -0.23 5.97 -13.38
N GLY A 64 0.93 6.33 -12.85
CA GLY A 64 1.16 7.67 -12.30
C GLY A 64 2.64 8.00 -12.20
N LYS A 65 2.97 9.29 -12.35
CA LYS A 65 4.36 9.79 -12.36
C LYS A 65 4.97 9.86 -10.96
N ASN A 66 4.13 9.90 -9.93
CA ASN A 66 4.53 9.96 -8.53
C ASN A 66 3.56 9.16 -7.65
N VAL A 67 3.95 8.96 -6.39
CA VAL A 67 3.20 8.18 -5.40
C VAL A 67 1.78 8.72 -5.19
N VAL A 68 1.62 10.05 -5.16
CA VAL A 68 0.33 10.71 -4.92
C VAL A 68 -0.64 10.48 -6.08
N GLU A 69 -0.15 10.50 -7.31
CA GLU A 69 -0.96 10.20 -8.50
C GLU A 69 -1.44 8.75 -8.50
N VAL A 70 -0.55 7.79 -8.21
CA VAL A 70 -0.90 6.37 -8.14
C VAL A 70 -1.91 6.11 -7.02
N GLU A 71 -1.72 6.71 -5.84
CA GLU A 71 -2.67 6.60 -4.72
C GLU A 71 -4.06 7.08 -5.12
N LYS A 72 -4.16 8.28 -5.71
CA LYS A 72 -5.44 8.85 -6.17
C LYS A 72 -6.12 7.96 -7.22
N GLN A 73 -5.35 7.38 -8.13
CA GLN A 73 -5.90 6.49 -9.15
C GLN A 73 -6.37 5.15 -8.58
N LEU A 74 -5.59 4.54 -7.69
CA LEU A 74 -6.02 3.30 -7.01
C LEU A 74 -7.30 3.53 -6.21
N MET A 75 -7.39 4.65 -5.49
CA MET A 75 -8.62 5.05 -4.78
C MET A 75 -9.82 5.28 -5.70
N LYS A 76 -9.57 5.67 -6.97
CA LYS A 76 -10.61 5.91 -7.97
C LYS A 76 -11.07 4.62 -8.66
N PHE A 77 -10.13 3.74 -9.03
CA PHE A 77 -10.41 2.57 -9.88
C PHE A 77 -10.68 1.29 -9.10
N VAL A 78 -10.12 1.13 -7.91
CA VAL A 78 -10.37 -0.05 -7.08
C VAL A 78 -11.74 0.10 -6.40
N PRO A 79 -12.68 -0.84 -6.60
CA PRO A 79 -13.98 -0.79 -5.94
C PRO A 79 -13.84 -0.79 -4.41
N LYS A 80 -14.74 -0.07 -3.72
CA LYS A 80 -14.62 0.20 -2.28
C LYS A 80 -14.50 -1.05 -1.41
N ASN A 81 -15.17 -2.13 -1.79
CA ASN A 81 -15.12 -3.42 -1.11
C ASN A 81 -13.74 -4.10 -1.17
N TYR A 82 -12.89 -3.73 -2.14
CA TYR A 82 -11.54 -4.28 -2.29
C TYR A 82 -10.45 -3.35 -1.76
N LEU A 83 -10.73 -2.06 -1.54
CA LEU A 83 -9.70 -1.07 -1.19
C LEU A 83 -8.89 -1.44 0.07
N LEU A 84 -9.53 -2.10 1.03
CA LEU A 84 -8.88 -2.49 2.27
C LEU A 84 -7.80 -3.57 2.05
N ASP A 85 -8.10 -4.56 1.22
CA ASP A 85 -7.22 -5.70 0.96
C ASP A 85 -6.28 -5.46 -0.23
N ALA A 86 -6.68 -4.60 -1.17
CA ALA A 86 -5.92 -4.28 -2.38
C ALA A 86 -4.50 -3.80 -2.07
N HIS A 87 -4.30 -3.03 -0.99
CA HIS A 87 -2.96 -2.64 -0.54
C HIS A 87 -2.06 -3.88 -0.31
N HIS A 88 -2.55 -4.84 0.48
CA HIS A 88 -1.82 -6.08 0.80
C HIS A 88 -1.62 -6.98 -0.43
N TRP A 89 -2.62 -7.06 -1.33
CA TRP A 89 -2.47 -7.84 -2.56
C TRP A 89 -1.39 -7.26 -3.48
N LEU A 90 -1.41 -5.93 -3.70
CA LEU A 90 -0.47 -5.27 -4.59
C LEU A 90 0.97 -5.30 -4.04
N ILE A 91 1.16 -5.10 -2.73
CA ILE A 91 2.51 -5.19 -2.12
C ILE A 91 3.06 -6.61 -2.21
N LEU A 92 2.27 -7.64 -1.90
CA LEU A 92 2.69 -9.04 -1.98
C LEU A 92 2.99 -9.44 -3.42
N HIS A 93 2.13 -9.04 -4.36
CA HIS A 93 2.34 -9.29 -5.77
C HIS A 93 3.62 -8.63 -6.28
N GLY A 94 3.85 -7.35 -5.93
CA GLY A 94 5.09 -6.65 -6.29
C GLY A 94 6.33 -7.20 -5.60
N ARG A 95 6.21 -7.80 -4.41
CA ARG A 95 7.33 -8.40 -3.68
C ARG A 95 7.74 -9.75 -4.25
N TYR A 96 6.78 -10.63 -4.54
CA TYR A 96 7.05 -12.02 -4.86
C TYR A 96 6.96 -12.36 -6.35
N VAL A 97 6.14 -11.65 -7.13
CA VAL A 97 5.86 -11.95 -8.54
C VAL A 97 6.41 -10.86 -9.47
N CYS A 98 5.90 -9.64 -9.36
CA CYS A 98 6.31 -8.50 -10.19
C CYS A 98 7.56 -7.81 -9.63
N GLN A 99 8.64 -8.58 -9.55
CA GLN A 99 9.94 -8.15 -9.00
C GLN A 99 10.58 -7.06 -9.86
N ALA A 100 11.41 -6.21 -9.25
CA ALA A 100 11.98 -5.04 -9.91
C ALA A 100 12.88 -5.39 -11.11
N ARG A 101 13.75 -6.39 -10.96
CA ARG A 101 14.76 -6.76 -11.98
C ARG A 101 14.22 -7.75 -13.02
N LYS A 102 13.96 -9.01 -12.64
CA LYS A 102 13.36 -10.03 -13.50
C LYS A 102 11.98 -10.38 -12.91
N PRO A 103 10.87 -9.78 -13.39
CA PRO A 103 9.55 -10.20 -12.94
C PRO A 103 9.31 -11.66 -13.32
N ARG A 104 8.40 -12.34 -12.62
CA ARG A 104 8.03 -13.74 -12.93
C ARG A 104 6.76 -13.74 -13.77
N CYS A 105 6.82 -13.24 -15.00
CA CYS A 105 5.61 -13.09 -15.81
C CYS A 105 5.04 -14.46 -16.21
N GLY A 106 5.89 -15.46 -16.50
CA GLY A 106 5.45 -16.82 -16.83
C GLY A 106 4.60 -17.51 -15.75
N SER A 107 4.78 -17.16 -14.47
CA SER A 107 3.99 -17.67 -13.34
C SER A 107 3.00 -16.65 -12.76
N CYS A 108 2.85 -15.49 -13.40
CA CYS A 108 1.95 -14.43 -12.96
C CYS A 108 0.49 -14.75 -13.30
N ARG A 109 -0.40 -14.65 -12.31
CA ARG A 109 -1.84 -14.97 -12.44
C ARG A 109 -2.66 -13.94 -13.21
N ILE A 110 -2.07 -12.78 -13.49
CA ILE A 110 -2.71 -11.66 -14.20
C ILE A 110 -1.88 -11.26 -15.42
N GLU A 111 -1.06 -12.18 -15.94
CA GLU A 111 -0.15 -11.92 -17.05
C GLU A 111 -0.90 -11.49 -18.31
N ASP A 112 -2.00 -12.18 -18.63
CA ASP A 112 -2.88 -11.96 -19.76
C ASP A 112 -3.58 -10.59 -19.71
N LEU A 113 -3.80 -10.08 -18.50
CA LEU A 113 -4.42 -8.77 -18.23
C LEU A 113 -3.40 -7.64 -18.07
N CYS A 114 -2.10 -7.95 -18.07
CA CYS A 114 -1.03 -6.99 -17.76
C CYS A 114 -0.49 -6.31 -19.02
N ASP A 115 -0.54 -4.97 -19.03
CA ASP A 115 -0.06 -4.12 -20.15
C ASP A 115 1.47 -4.00 -20.25
N TYR A 116 2.24 -4.68 -19.38
CA TYR A 116 3.69 -4.60 -19.40
C TYR A 116 4.25 -5.23 -20.68
N LYS A 117 5.01 -4.46 -21.47
CA LYS A 117 5.52 -4.91 -22.78
C LYS A 117 6.74 -5.83 -22.69
N GLU A 118 7.58 -5.66 -21.67
CA GLU A 118 8.84 -6.40 -21.50
C GLU A 118 8.63 -7.62 -20.59
N LYS A 119 7.65 -8.46 -20.92
CA LYS A 119 7.36 -9.67 -20.13
C LYS A 119 8.50 -10.67 -20.23
N THR A 120 8.75 -11.36 -19.13
CA THR A 120 9.82 -12.36 -18.98
C THR A 120 9.25 -13.76 -18.86
N SER A 121 9.74 -14.71 -19.65
CA SER A 121 9.47 -16.13 -19.41
C SER A 121 10.32 -16.65 -18.25
N ASP A 122 9.81 -17.67 -17.55
CA ASP A 122 10.51 -18.32 -16.43
C ASP A 122 11.53 -19.39 -16.92
N ASP A 123 11.89 -19.36 -18.22
CA ASP A 123 12.97 -20.19 -18.79
C ASP A 123 14.35 -19.84 -18.17
#